data_AF-A0A937CGV8-F1
#
_entry.id   AF-A0A937CGV8-F1
#
_cell.length_a   1.000
_cell.length_b   1.000
_cell.length_c   1.000
_cell.angle_alpha   90.00
_cell.angle_beta   90.00
_cell.angle_gamma   90.00
#
_symmetry.space_group_name_H-M   'P 1'
#
loop_
_entity.id
_entity.type
_entity.pdbx_description
1 polymer ?
#
loop_
_entity_poly.entity_id
_entity_poly.type
_entity_poly.pdbx_seq_one_letter_code
_entity_poly.pdbx_strand_id
1 'polypeptide(L)'
;MNLDRFPLGRPRVELPPGRPKYPFILVADFVYLWPGYGKWAPLDIAVPAGYQTDLLSIPRPLWPILSPFGQGVWGAFPHDLLYGTRFSLPDQDEGDARAMADQILFDAAVDSGASRFRANLLFSGVRVGGKGAWNDGSAEEASDDLQAMVEATDRWNQKKIFLA
;
A
#
# COMPACT_ATOMS: atom_id res chain seq x y z
N MET A 1 5.65 0.85 16.97
CA MET A 1 5.66 0.06 15.72
C MET A 1 5.14 -1.31 16.05
N ASN A 2 4.16 -1.79 15.32
CA ASN A 2 3.49 -3.06 15.52
C ASN A 2 3.98 -4.04 14.44
N LEU A 3 5.11 -4.71 14.71
CA LEU A 3 5.77 -5.56 13.72
C LEU A 3 5.00 -6.86 13.44
N ASP A 4 4.09 -7.27 14.33
CA ASP A 4 3.24 -8.45 14.14
C ASP A 4 2.31 -8.28 12.92
N ARG A 5 2.07 -7.03 12.51
CA ARG A 5 1.31 -6.69 11.29
C ARG A 5 2.13 -6.84 10.01
N PHE A 6 3.43 -7.08 10.10
CA PHE A 6 4.38 -7.20 8.98
C PHE A 6 5.18 -8.49 9.10
N PRO A 7 4.58 -9.67 8.80
CA PRO A 7 5.22 -10.97 9.06
C PRO A 7 6.47 -11.23 8.21
N LEU A 8 6.64 -10.51 7.09
CA LEU A 8 7.86 -10.56 6.27
C LEU A 8 8.89 -9.47 6.64
N GLY A 9 8.60 -8.68 7.67
CA GLY A 9 9.44 -7.60 8.16
C GLY A 9 9.41 -6.36 7.27
N ARG A 10 10.51 -5.60 7.32
CA ARG A 10 10.63 -4.33 6.59
C ARG A 10 10.62 -4.54 5.07
N PRO A 11 9.94 -3.67 4.29
CA PRO A 11 10.04 -3.70 2.84
C PRO A 11 11.49 -3.37 2.45
N ARG A 12 11.99 -4.08 1.45
CA ARG A 12 13.31 -3.87 0.87
C ARG A 12 13.10 -3.31 -0.53
N VAL A 13 13.73 -2.18 -0.82
CA VAL A 13 13.58 -1.48 -2.10
C VAL A 13 14.92 -1.24 -2.77
N GLU A 14 14.91 -1.31 -4.09
CA GLU A 14 16.00 -0.91 -4.97
C GLU A 14 15.61 0.34 -5.77
N LEU A 15 16.64 1.13 -6.11
CA LEU A 15 16.52 2.32 -6.94
C LEU A 15 17.10 1.99 -8.32
N PRO A 16 16.27 1.74 -9.35
CA PRO A 16 16.76 1.51 -10.70
C PRO A 16 17.50 2.76 -11.24
N PRO A 17 18.48 2.59 -12.14
CA PRO A 17 19.17 3.71 -12.76
C PRO A 17 18.22 4.56 -13.61
N GLY A 18 18.48 5.87 -13.70
CA GLY A 18 17.72 6.81 -14.53
C GLY A 18 16.68 7.64 -13.77
N ARG A 19 15.62 8.06 -14.46
CA ARG A 19 14.48 8.80 -13.89
C ARG A 19 13.17 8.14 -14.33
N PRO A 20 12.91 6.89 -13.88
CA PRO A 20 11.67 6.20 -14.22
C PRO A 20 10.46 6.92 -13.61
N LYS A 21 9.26 6.60 -14.13
CA LYS A 21 7.97 7.03 -13.57
C LYS A 21 7.85 6.63 -12.10
N TYR A 22 8.22 5.40 -11.78
CA TYR A 22 8.23 4.84 -10.42
C TYR A 22 9.67 4.58 -9.95
N PRO A 23 10.19 5.35 -8.98
CA PRO A 23 11.59 5.28 -8.56
C PRO A 23 11.93 4.15 -7.59
N PHE A 24 10.95 3.42 -7.02
CA PHE A 24 11.22 2.35 -6.06
C PHE A 24 10.70 1.01 -6.59
N ILE A 25 11.56 -0.01 -6.53
CA ILE A 25 11.19 -1.40 -6.87
C ILE A 25 11.31 -2.26 -5.62
N LEU A 26 10.24 -2.96 -5.26
CA LEU A 26 10.25 -3.89 -4.14
C LEU A 26 11.04 -5.15 -4.50
N VAL A 27 12.06 -5.53 -3.72
CA VAL A 27 12.95 -6.67 -4.09
C VAL A 27 12.46 -8.02 -3.58
N ALA A 28 11.48 -8.03 -2.69
CA ALA A 28 10.91 -9.24 -2.10
C ALA A 28 9.48 -8.96 -1.66
N ASP A 29 8.64 -9.99 -1.65
CA ASP A 29 7.25 -9.86 -1.22
C ASP A 29 7.17 -9.15 0.14
N PHE A 30 6.22 -8.23 0.24
CA PHE A 30 5.91 -7.49 1.46
C PHE A 30 4.46 -7.77 1.84
N VAL A 31 4.23 -8.14 3.10
CA VAL A 31 2.89 -8.50 3.59
C VAL A 31 2.48 -7.58 4.71
N TYR A 32 1.26 -7.05 4.62
CA TYR A 32 0.59 -6.32 5.69
C TYR A 32 -0.70 -7.03 6.11
N LEU A 33 -0.84 -7.32 7.40
CA LEU A 33 -1.99 -8.03 7.98
C LEU A 33 -3.03 -7.02 8.51
N TRP A 34 -3.91 -6.55 7.63
CA TRP A 34 -4.90 -5.55 7.99
C TRP A 34 -6.07 -6.17 8.76
N PRO A 35 -6.42 -5.67 9.96
CA PRO A 35 -7.47 -6.27 10.79
C PRO A 35 -8.88 -6.12 10.24
N GLY A 36 -9.12 -5.21 9.29
CA GLY A 36 -10.47 -4.88 8.82
C GLY A 36 -11.32 -4.14 9.87
N TYR A 37 -12.37 -3.46 9.42
CA TYR A 37 -13.30 -2.75 10.31
C TYR A 37 -14.70 -2.67 9.70
N GLY A 38 -15.72 -2.90 10.54
CA GLY A 38 -17.12 -2.71 10.16
C GLY A 38 -17.48 -3.54 8.93
N LYS A 39 -17.65 -2.86 7.79
CA LYS A 39 -17.99 -3.49 6.50
C LYS A 39 -16.83 -4.15 5.77
N TRP A 40 -15.59 -3.83 6.15
CA TRP A 40 -14.40 -4.42 5.54
C TRP A 40 -13.92 -5.60 6.38
N ALA A 41 -13.89 -6.78 5.77
CA ALA A 41 -13.32 -7.97 6.39
C ALA A 41 -11.79 -7.80 6.59
N PRO A 42 -11.18 -8.55 7.53
CA PRO A 42 -9.73 -8.64 7.63
C PRO A 42 -9.12 -9.08 6.30
N LEU A 43 -7.93 -8.55 5.97
CA LEU A 43 -7.26 -8.82 4.70
C LEU A 43 -5.75 -8.90 4.89
N ASP A 44 -5.13 -9.94 4.35
CA ASP A 44 -3.68 -10.06 4.23
C ASP A 44 -3.29 -9.49 2.85
N ILE A 45 -2.61 -8.34 2.83
CA ILE A 45 -2.21 -7.68 1.58
C ILE A 45 -0.78 -8.07 1.26
N ALA A 46 -0.59 -8.87 0.21
CA ALA A 46 0.71 -9.29 -0.29
C ALA A 46 1.13 -8.43 -1.50
N VAL A 47 2.06 -7.51 -1.28
CA VAL A 47 2.67 -6.71 -2.34
C VAL A 47 3.79 -7.52 -2.99
N PRO A 48 3.72 -7.78 -4.30
CA PRO A 48 4.64 -8.68 -4.98
C PRO A 48 6.06 -8.09 -5.07
N ALA A 49 7.07 -8.94 -4.97
CA ALA A 49 8.40 -8.61 -5.45
C ALA A 49 8.34 -8.14 -6.92
N GLY A 50 9.11 -7.11 -7.26
CA GLY A 50 9.07 -6.42 -8.54
C GLY A 50 8.08 -5.25 -8.62
N TYR A 51 7.21 -5.07 -7.62
CA TYR A 51 6.24 -3.98 -7.60
C TYR A 51 6.95 -2.61 -7.66
N GLN A 52 6.49 -1.75 -8.57
CA GLN A 52 7.05 -0.42 -8.79
C GLN A 52 6.14 0.63 -8.17
N THR A 53 6.70 1.52 -7.37
CA THR A 53 5.93 2.55 -6.64
C THR A 53 6.72 3.85 -6.55
N ASP A 54 6.01 4.97 -6.44
CA ASP A 54 6.55 6.28 -6.06
C ASP A 54 6.31 6.62 -4.56
N LEU A 55 5.83 5.64 -3.80
CA LEU A 55 5.47 5.65 -2.39
C LEU A 55 4.36 6.64 -2.07
N LEU A 56 4.77 7.84 -1.69
CA LEU A 56 3.83 8.89 -1.31
C LEU A 56 4.11 10.05 -2.24
N SER A 57 3.25 10.19 -3.25
CA SER A 57 3.24 11.30 -4.21
C SER A 57 2.83 12.62 -3.53
N ILE A 58 3.65 13.06 -2.57
CA ILE A 58 3.41 14.22 -1.72
C ILE A 58 4.08 15.44 -2.34
N PRO A 59 3.34 16.54 -2.57
CA PRO A 59 3.92 17.81 -2.99
C PRO A 59 5.07 18.26 -2.09
N ARG A 60 6.19 18.68 -2.69
CA ARG A 60 7.40 19.12 -1.98
C ARG A 60 7.17 20.12 -0.82
N PRO A 61 6.25 21.10 -0.91
CA PRO A 61 5.98 22.01 0.20
C PRO A 61 5.50 21.31 1.48
N LEU A 62 4.93 20.11 1.37
CA LEU A 62 4.44 19.35 2.51
C LEU A 62 5.53 18.46 3.15
N TRP A 63 6.70 18.28 2.51
CA TRP A 63 7.78 17.41 3.00
C TRP A 63 8.32 17.75 4.40
N PRO A 64 8.33 19.00 4.89
CA PRO A 64 8.73 19.29 6.28
C PRO A 64 7.86 18.56 7.32
N ILE A 65 6.62 18.21 6.97
CA ILE A 65 5.64 17.57 7.86
C ILE A 65 5.38 16.12 7.41
N LEU A 66 5.28 15.94 6.10
CA LEU A 66 4.95 14.71 5.39
C LEU A 66 6.08 14.33 4.45
N SER A 67 7.32 14.24 4.96
CA SER A 67 8.42 13.69 4.16
C SER A 67 8.01 12.32 3.59
N PRO A 68 8.25 12.03 2.30
CA PRO A 68 7.98 10.71 1.73
C PRO A 68 8.93 9.64 2.27
N PHE A 69 9.87 10.01 3.15
CA PHE A 69 10.82 9.12 3.79
C PHE A 69 10.58 9.07 5.31
N GLY A 70 10.86 7.90 5.90
CA GLY A 70 10.83 7.69 7.35
C GLY A 70 9.65 6.87 7.85
N GLN A 71 9.26 7.08 9.10
CA GLN A 71 8.20 6.32 9.75
C GLN A 71 6.86 6.47 9.01
N GLY A 72 6.16 5.36 8.81
CA GLY A 72 4.90 5.32 8.08
C GLY A 72 5.00 5.00 6.59
N VAL A 73 6.20 5.08 6.00
CA VAL A 73 6.37 4.89 4.54
C VAL A 73 5.96 3.49 4.07
N TRP A 74 5.96 2.50 4.96
CA TRP A 74 5.58 1.13 4.61
C TRP A 74 4.09 1.01 4.25
N GLY A 75 3.26 1.95 4.71
CA GLY A 75 1.84 1.99 4.34
C GLY A 75 1.59 2.36 2.88
N ALA A 76 2.59 2.96 2.20
CA ALA A 76 2.48 3.29 0.79
C ALA A 76 2.38 2.05 -0.10
N PHE A 77 3.13 0.98 0.19
CA PHE A 77 3.12 -0.24 -0.63
C PHE A 77 1.72 -0.89 -0.76
N PRO A 78 1.02 -1.25 0.34
CA PRO A 78 -0.31 -1.81 0.22
C PRO A 78 -1.32 -0.79 -0.29
N HIS A 79 -1.14 0.51 0.02
CA HIS A 79 -1.99 1.56 -0.51
C HIS A 79 -1.91 1.64 -2.03
N ASP A 80 -0.72 1.90 -2.58
CA ASP A 80 -0.53 2.14 -4.02
C ASP A 80 -0.97 0.95 -4.85
N LEU A 81 -0.71 -0.28 -4.35
CA LEU A 81 -1.12 -1.50 -5.01
C LEU A 81 -2.65 -1.61 -5.09
N LEU A 82 -3.34 -1.48 -3.95
CA LEU A 82 -4.80 -1.55 -3.91
C LEU A 82 -5.44 -0.40 -4.67
N TYR A 83 -4.80 0.78 -4.63
CA TYR A 83 -5.27 1.98 -5.29
C TYR A 83 -5.16 1.88 -6.81
N GLY A 84 -4.01 1.43 -7.31
CA GLY A 84 -3.74 1.24 -8.75
C GLY A 84 -4.58 0.11 -9.35
N THR A 85 -4.75 -0.99 -8.62
CA THR A 85 -5.58 -2.14 -9.05
C THR A 85 -7.08 -1.91 -8.87
N ARG A 86 -7.47 -0.83 -8.17
CA ARG A 86 -8.85 -0.57 -7.71
C ARG A 86 -9.48 -1.77 -7.00
N PHE A 87 -8.67 -2.52 -6.26
CA PHE A 87 -9.10 -3.74 -5.59
C PHE A 87 -10.24 -3.46 -4.59
N SER A 88 -11.30 -4.25 -4.67
CA SER A 88 -12.46 -4.18 -3.79
C SER A 88 -12.77 -5.55 -3.20
N LEU A 89 -13.31 -5.55 -1.97
CA LEU A 89 -13.93 -6.74 -1.40
C LEU A 89 -15.30 -7.00 -2.05
N PRO A 90 -15.86 -8.22 -1.93
CA PRO A 90 -17.21 -8.50 -2.41
C PRO A 90 -18.23 -7.48 -1.89
N ASP A 91 -19.20 -7.13 -2.74
CA ASP A 91 -20.28 -6.19 -2.44
C ASP A 91 -19.82 -4.76 -2.09
N GLN A 92 -18.60 -4.37 -2.46
CA GLN A 92 -18.10 -2.98 -2.34
C GLN A 92 -18.08 -2.28 -3.70
N ASP A 93 -18.46 -1.01 -3.73
CA ASP A 93 -18.30 -0.16 -4.92
C ASP A 93 -16.90 0.47 -5.01
N GLU A 94 -16.63 1.22 -6.09
CA GLU A 94 -15.33 1.90 -6.27
C GLU A 94 -15.03 2.94 -5.18
N GLY A 95 -16.07 3.59 -4.64
CA GLY A 95 -15.92 4.56 -3.56
C GLY A 95 -15.45 3.88 -2.27
N ASP A 96 -15.97 2.69 -2.03
CA ASP A 96 -15.63 1.82 -0.92
C ASP A 96 -14.24 1.20 -1.07
N ALA A 97 -13.87 0.77 -2.28
CA ALA A 97 -12.52 0.31 -2.62
C ALA A 97 -11.47 1.39 -2.31
N ARG A 98 -11.72 2.62 -2.79
CA ARG A 98 -10.85 3.76 -2.52
C ARG A 98 -10.77 4.08 -1.03
N ALA A 99 -11.90 4.15 -0.34
CA ALA A 99 -11.93 4.44 1.09
C ALA A 99 -11.20 3.35 1.92
N MET A 100 -11.29 2.09 1.50
CA MET A 100 -10.56 0.98 2.09
C MET A 100 -9.05 1.15 1.90
N ALA A 101 -8.59 1.46 0.69
CA ALA A 101 -7.17 1.73 0.42
C ALA A 101 -6.64 2.91 1.25
N ASP A 102 -7.39 4.02 1.32
CA ASP A 102 -7.06 5.19 2.14
C ASP A 102 -6.93 4.80 3.63
N GLN A 103 -7.85 3.97 4.14
CA GLN A 103 -7.83 3.51 5.53
C GLN A 103 -6.64 2.57 5.80
N ILE A 104 -6.35 1.66 4.87
CA ILE A 104 -5.19 0.76 4.93
C ILE A 104 -3.89 1.57 4.99
N LEU A 105 -3.76 2.65 4.22
CA LEU A 105 -2.63 3.57 4.31
C LEU A 105 -2.46 4.12 5.74
N PHE A 106 -3.54 4.62 6.32
CA PHE A 106 -3.50 5.18 7.68
C PHE A 106 -3.03 4.14 8.69
N ASP A 107 -3.63 2.95 8.70
CA ASP A 107 -3.32 1.92 9.69
C ASP A 107 -1.90 1.38 9.50
N ALA A 108 -1.51 1.07 8.26
CA ALA A 108 -0.18 0.57 7.95
C ALA A 108 0.90 1.63 8.27
N ALA A 109 0.59 2.92 8.10
CA ALA A 109 1.49 3.99 8.50
C ALA A 109 1.67 4.03 10.03
N VAL A 110 0.58 3.90 10.80
CA VAL A 110 0.63 3.85 12.27
C VAL A 110 1.39 2.60 12.75
N ASP A 111 1.07 1.43 12.18
CA ASP A 111 1.72 0.16 12.54
C ASP A 111 3.20 0.17 12.19
N SER A 112 3.60 0.78 11.07
CA SER A 112 5.01 1.01 10.71
C SER A 112 5.66 2.19 11.46
N GLY A 113 5.00 2.70 12.51
CA GLY A 113 5.61 3.57 13.50
C GLY A 113 5.39 5.06 13.30
N ALA A 114 4.55 5.50 12.35
CA ALA A 114 4.17 6.91 12.28
C ALA A 114 3.33 7.33 13.48
N SER A 115 3.45 8.60 13.88
CA SER A 115 2.48 9.19 14.80
C SER A 115 1.09 9.23 14.15
N ARG A 116 0.03 9.12 14.96
CA ARG A 116 -1.35 9.27 14.47
C ARG A 116 -1.58 10.61 13.79
N PHE A 117 -0.90 11.67 14.23
CA PHE A 117 -0.96 12.99 13.57
C PHE A 117 -0.45 12.91 12.13
N ARG A 118 0.73 12.33 11.92
CA ARG A 118 1.30 12.14 10.58
C ARG A 118 0.43 11.25 9.71
N ALA A 119 -0.06 10.13 10.25
CA ALA A 119 -0.94 9.22 9.52
C ALA A 119 -2.26 9.92 9.11
N ASN A 120 -2.85 10.75 9.98
CA ASN A 120 -4.05 11.54 9.65
C ASN A 120 -3.80 12.55 8.52
N LEU A 121 -2.62 13.16 8.49
CA LEU A 121 -2.25 14.07 7.41
C LEU A 121 -2.10 13.34 6.07
N LEU A 122 -1.48 12.15 6.06
CA LEU A 122 -1.40 11.30 4.86
C LEU A 122 -2.80 10.90 4.38
N PHE A 123 -3.63 10.39 5.29
CA PHE A 123 -5.03 10.03 5.03
C PHE A 123 -5.81 11.21 4.44
N SER A 124 -5.73 12.38 5.07
CA SER A 124 -6.43 13.58 4.60
C SER A 124 -5.96 14.00 3.21
N GLY A 125 -4.65 13.86 2.94
CA GLY A 125 -4.06 14.15 1.63
C GLY A 125 -4.64 13.29 0.51
N VAL A 126 -4.71 11.97 0.69
CA VAL A 126 -5.24 11.04 -0.33
C VAL A 126 -6.76 11.19 -0.52
N ARG A 127 -7.50 11.57 0.52
CA ARG A 127 -8.93 11.87 0.41
C ARG A 127 -9.21 13.10 -0.46
N VAL A 128 -8.42 14.15 -0.31
CA VAL A 128 -8.58 15.41 -1.06
C VAL A 128 -8.01 15.30 -2.47
N GLY A 129 -6.79 14.76 -2.62
CA GLY A 129 -6.05 14.77 -3.88
C GLY A 129 -6.13 13.48 -4.70
N GLY A 130 -6.46 12.35 -4.09
CA GLY A 130 -6.34 11.04 -4.74
C GLY A 130 -7.31 10.85 -5.92
N LYS A 131 -8.46 11.52 -5.95
CA LYS A 131 -9.51 11.25 -6.96
C LYS A 131 -9.02 11.39 -8.41
N GLY A 132 -8.09 12.30 -8.68
CA GLY A 132 -7.48 12.45 -10.00
C GLY A 132 -6.64 11.22 -10.36
N ALA A 133 -5.67 10.88 -9.51
CA ALA A 133 -4.81 9.71 -9.70
C ALA A 133 -5.60 8.39 -9.80
N TRP A 134 -6.74 8.27 -9.11
CA TRP A 134 -7.60 7.09 -9.19
C TRP A 134 -8.17 6.88 -10.60
N ASN A 135 -8.49 7.96 -11.30
CA ASN A 135 -9.15 7.92 -12.60
C ASN A 135 -8.14 7.77 -13.76
N ASP A 136 -6.90 8.22 -13.58
CA ASP A 136 -5.88 8.30 -14.63
C ASP A 136 -5.01 7.03 -14.77
N GLY A 137 -5.32 5.97 -14.01
CA GLY A 137 -4.60 4.69 -14.04
C GLY A 137 -4.77 3.92 -15.36
N SER A 138 -3.70 3.28 -15.82
CA SER A 138 -3.73 2.35 -16.95
C SER A 138 -4.44 1.04 -16.54
N ALA A 139 -5.44 0.62 -17.31
CA ALA A 139 -6.14 -0.64 -17.07
C ALA A 139 -5.23 -1.87 -17.24
N GLU A 140 -4.22 -1.77 -18.11
CA GLU A 140 -3.22 -2.83 -18.32
C GLU A 140 -2.29 -2.93 -17.10
N GLU A 141 -1.72 -1.81 -16.65
CA GLU A 141 -0.89 -1.77 -15.43
C GLU A 141 -1.68 -2.33 -14.23
N ALA A 142 -2.94 -1.92 -14.08
CA ALA A 142 -3.82 -2.40 -13.01
C ALA A 142 -4.08 -3.92 -13.07
N SER A 143 -4.27 -4.48 -14.27
CA SER A 143 -4.51 -5.91 -14.45
C SER A 143 -3.26 -6.73 -14.11
N ASP A 144 -2.10 -6.29 -14.58
CA ASP A 144 -0.82 -6.96 -14.32
C ASP A 144 -0.47 -6.94 -12.83
N ASP A 145 -0.63 -5.79 -12.18
CA ASP A 145 -0.40 -5.64 -10.75
C ASP A 145 -1.38 -6.49 -9.92
N LEU A 146 -2.64 -6.58 -10.34
CA LEU A 146 -3.63 -7.43 -9.68
C LEU A 146 -3.28 -8.91 -9.81
N GLN A 147 -2.85 -9.36 -10.99
CA GLN A 147 -2.41 -10.74 -11.17
C GLN A 147 -1.18 -11.04 -10.30
N ALA A 148 -0.18 -10.16 -10.29
CA ALA A 148 1.01 -10.32 -9.47
C ALA A 148 0.68 -10.34 -7.96
N MET A 149 -0.29 -9.52 -7.52
CA MET A 149 -0.80 -9.54 -6.15
C MET A 149 -1.47 -10.87 -5.78
N VAL A 150 -2.27 -11.45 -6.68
CA VAL A 150 -2.88 -12.78 -6.47
C VAL A 150 -1.79 -13.84 -6.31
N GLU A 151 -0.79 -13.85 -7.18
CA GLU A 151 0.33 -14.80 -7.09
C GLU A 151 1.15 -14.61 -5.80
N ALA A 152 1.38 -13.37 -5.36
CA ALA A 152 2.04 -13.08 -4.08
C ALA A 152 1.20 -13.54 -2.89
N THR A 153 -0.12 -13.38 -2.97
CA THR A 153 -1.07 -13.85 -1.95
C THR A 153 -1.05 -15.37 -1.85
N ASP A 154 -0.98 -16.09 -2.97
CA ASP A 154 -0.83 -17.54 -2.98
C ASP A 154 0.48 -18.00 -2.34
N ARG A 155 1.60 -17.35 -2.68
CA ARG A 155 2.90 -17.61 -2.03
C ARG A 155 2.83 -17.36 -0.52
N TRP A 156 2.17 -16.27 -0.11
CA TRP A 156 1.98 -15.95 1.31
C TRP A 156 1.14 -17.02 2.01
N ASN A 157 0.01 -17.43 1.43
CA ASN A 157 -0.87 -18.45 1.98
C ASN A 157 -0.15 -19.79 2.16
N GLN A 158 0.63 -20.22 1.17
CA GLN A 158 1.46 -21.42 1.29
C GLN A 158 2.46 -21.31 2.44
N LYS A 159 3.15 -20.16 2.56
CA LYS A 159 4.12 -19.94 3.63
C LYS A 159 3.48 -19.88 5.02
N LYS A 160 2.31 -19.25 5.13
CA LYS A 160 1.54 -19.08 6.38
C LYS A 160 1.17 -20.42 7.00
N ILE A 161 0.87 -21.44 6.18
CA ILE A 161 0.58 -22.80 6.65
C ILE A 161 1.76 -23.41 7.42
N PHE A 162 3.00 -23.12 7.01
CA PHE A 162 4.20 -23.64 7.68
C PHE A 162 4.65 -22.82 8.90
N LEU A 163 3.99 -21.67 9.15
CA LEU A 163 4.27 -20.78 10.28
C LEU A 163 3.23 -20.91 11.41
N ALA A 164 2.13 -21.63 11.17
CA ALA A 164 1.07 -21.93 12.13
C ALA A 164 1.33 -23.26 12.86
#